data_AF-A0A5C6Z3N5-F1
#
_entry.id   AF-A0A5C6Z3N5-F1
#
_cell.length_a   1.000
_cell.length_b   1.000
_cell.length_c   1.000
_cell.angle_alpha   90.00
_cell.angle_beta   90.00
_cell.angle_gamma   90.00
#
_symmetry.space_group_name_H-M   'P 1'
#
loop_
_entity.id
_entity.type
_entity.pdbx_description
1 polymer ?
#
loop_
_entity_poly.entity_id
_entity_poly.type
_entity_poly.pdbx_seq_one_letter_code
_entity_poly.pdbx_strand_id
1 'polypeptide(L)'
;MKATERQLRFVTREDPDTGARVTRLTPTDVTCHRNYFYQKCFTNDGQRLIFGAEFGPGSSWNYHLLDLGSQVATQLTDQAGENTFGGFLSPDDQHLYFVRAERRLIRLALRDLSEEVVYTVPEGWVGYGTWVSNSACTKMVGIEIAASDWFPLSDWQKFHQMFHAKPRCRLIRIDLATGAREVILEQQGWLGHPQYRPGDDHTVAYCHEGPHDLVDAR
;
A
#
# COMPACT_ATOMS: atom_id res chain seq x y z
N MET A 1 9.60 -13.24 12.37
CA MET A 1 10.44 -13.95 11.37
C MET A 1 9.52 -14.49 10.30
N LYS A 2 9.92 -14.40 9.03
CA LYS A 2 9.15 -14.98 7.92
C LYS A 2 8.79 -16.46 8.15
N ALA A 3 7.70 -16.89 7.54
CA ALA A 3 7.13 -18.23 7.62
C ALA A 3 6.63 -18.68 9.00
N THR A 4 6.76 -17.84 10.05
CA THR A 4 6.16 -18.18 11.35
C THR A 4 4.65 -18.17 11.25
N GLU A 5 4.03 -19.22 11.80
CA GLU A 5 2.58 -19.40 11.81
C GLU A 5 2.00 -19.12 13.18
N ARG A 6 0.81 -18.53 13.21
CA ARG A 6 0.06 -18.26 14.43
C ARG A 6 -1.37 -18.70 14.27
N GLN A 7 -1.83 -19.54 15.18
CA GLN A 7 -3.24 -19.87 15.29
C GLN A 7 -3.99 -18.68 15.87
N LEU A 8 -4.86 -18.05 15.07
CA LEU A 8 -5.77 -17.02 15.54
C LEU A 8 -7.08 -17.65 16.04
N ARG A 9 -7.80 -16.90 16.86
CA ARG A 9 -9.12 -17.27 17.39
C ARG A 9 -10.15 -16.26 16.93
N PHE A 10 -11.02 -16.67 16.01
CA PHE A 10 -12.13 -15.83 15.58
C PHE A 10 -13.20 -15.75 16.69
N VAL A 11 -13.75 -14.56 16.88
CA VAL A 11 -14.80 -14.30 17.87
C VAL A 11 -15.96 -13.60 17.17
N THR A 12 -17.09 -14.31 17.08
CA THR A 12 -18.33 -13.75 16.52
C THR A 12 -19.21 -13.22 17.63
N ARG A 13 -19.80 -12.04 17.38
CA ARG A 13 -20.81 -11.39 18.23
C ARG A 13 -21.92 -10.86 17.34
N GLU A 14 -23.05 -10.53 17.97
CA GLU A 14 -24.14 -9.80 17.34
C GLU A 14 -24.00 -8.32 17.69
N ASP A 15 -24.11 -7.46 16.70
CA ASP A 15 -24.17 -6.02 16.88
C ASP A 15 -25.49 -5.64 17.56
N PRO A 16 -25.47 -4.93 18.70
CA PRO A 16 -26.66 -4.71 19.52
C PRO A 16 -27.71 -3.79 18.86
N ASP A 17 -27.30 -2.96 17.91
CA ASP A 17 -28.18 -1.98 17.27
C ASP A 17 -28.82 -2.53 15.98
N THR A 18 -28.09 -3.38 15.26
CA THR A 18 -28.49 -3.86 13.93
C THR A 18 -28.83 -5.35 13.88
N GLY A 19 -28.43 -6.15 14.87
CA GLY A 19 -28.51 -7.61 14.83
C GLY A 19 -27.51 -8.26 13.87
N ALA A 20 -26.61 -7.49 13.26
CA ALA A 20 -25.64 -8.02 12.31
C ALA A 20 -24.59 -8.89 13.02
N ARG A 21 -24.23 -10.03 12.43
CA ARG A 21 -23.12 -10.86 12.92
C ARG A 21 -21.78 -10.24 12.55
N VAL A 22 -20.96 -9.92 13.55
CA VAL A 22 -19.61 -9.37 13.38
C VAL A 22 -18.59 -10.35 13.94
N THR A 23 -17.59 -10.71 13.13
CA THR A 23 -16.50 -11.61 13.54
C THR A 23 -15.18 -10.86 13.59
N ARG A 24 -14.56 -10.83 14.77
CA ARG A 24 -13.18 -10.33 14.93
C ARG A 24 -12.19 -11.43 14.55
N LEU A 25 -11.23 -11.11 13.69
CA LEU A 25 -10.25 -12.06 13.15
C LEU A 25 -8.93 -12.10 13.95
N THR A 26 -8.57 -10.98 14.56
CA THR A 26 -7.29 -10.78 15.25
C THR A 26 -7.45 -10.69 16.77
N PRO A 27 -6.38 -10.93 17.53
CA PRO A 27 -6.42 -10.78 18.99
C PRO A 27 -6.54 -9.29 19.40
N THR A 28 -6.83 -9.04 20.68
CA THR A 28 -7.11 -7.69 21.21
C THR A 28 -5.90 -7.01 21.84
N ASP A 29 -4.83 -7.76 22.05
CA ASP A 29 -3.58 -7.35 22.68
C ASP A 29 -2.45 -7.12 21.67
N VAL A 30 -2.74 -7.25 20.37
CA VAL A 30 -1.79 -6.99 19.27
C VAL A 30 -2.41 -6.04 18.26
N THR A 31 -1.70 -4.95 17.94
CA THR A 31 -2.09 -4.02 16.88
C THR A 31 -2.15 -4.75 15.54
N CYS A 32 -3.32 -4.72 14.92
CA CYS A 32 -3.55 -5.26 13.59
C CYS A 32 -4.44 -4.30 12.78
N HIS A 33 -4.21 -4.21 11.48
CA HIS A 33 -5.00 -3.40 10.57
C HIS A 33 -5.05 -3.99 9.17
N ARG A 34 -6.09 -3.66 8.43
CA ARG A 34 -6.14 -3.95 6.99
C ARG A 34 -5.28 -2.95 6.21
N ASN A 35 -4.97 -3.29 4.96
CA ASN A 35 -4.36 -2.37 4.00
C ASN A 35 -5.34 -1.23 3.60
N TYR A 36 -5.07 -0.43 2.57
CA TYR A 36 -6.03 0.54 2.02
C TYR A 36 -7.19 -0.16 1.30
N PHE A 37 -8.40 0.42 1.35
CA PHE A 37 -9.64 -0.24 0.90
C PHE A 37 -9.69 -0.50 -0.60
N TYR A 38 -8.99 0.29 -1.40
CA TYR A 38 -8.91 0.13 -2.85
C TYR A 38 -7.80 -0.85 -3.29
N GLN A 39 -7.01 -1.39 -2.35
CA GLN A 39 -5.94 -2.34 -2.63
C GLN A 39 -6.41 -3.78 -2.38
N LYS A 40 -6.21 -4.67 -3.38
CA LYS A 40 -6.63 -6.08 -3.30
C LYS A 40 -5.99 -6.77 -2.09
N CYS A 41 -6.81 -7.27 -1.17
CA CYS A 41 -6.33 -7.96 0.03
C CYS A 41 -6.85 -9.38 0.21
N PHE A 42 -7.92 -9.76 -0.49
CA PHE A 42 -8.43 -11.13 -0.52
C PHE A 42 -7.92 -11.85 -1.75
N THR A 43 -7.66 -13.15 -1.62
CA THR A 43 -7.46 -14.03 -2.77
C THR A 43 -8.77 -14.19 -3.56
N ASN A 44 -8.66 -14.62 -4.82
CA ASN A 44 -9.81 -14.72 -5.73
C ASN A 44 -10.87 -15.71 -5.23
N ASP A 45 -10.47 -16.73 -4.47
CA ASP A 45 -11.36 -17.71 -3.83
C ASP A 45 -11.96 -17.23 -2.49
N GLY A 46 -11.57 -16.03 -2.04
CA GLY A 46 -11.99 -15.43 -0.79
C GLY A 46 -11.52 -16.19 0.46
N GLN A 47 -10.57 -17.13 0.35
CA GLN A 47 -10.12 -17.96 1.48
C GLN A 47 -8.97 -17.36 2.26
N ARG A 48 -8.19 -16.47 1.65
CA ARG A 48 -7.03 -15.85 2.30
C ARG A 48 -7.08 -14.35 2.27
N LEU A 49 -6.55 -13.73 3.31
CA LEU A 49 -6.55 -12.28 3.55
C LEU A 49 -5.17 -11.80 3.96
N ILE A 50 -4.63 -10.79 3.28
CA ILE A 50 -3.44 -10.07 3.79
C ILE A 50 -3.83 -9.00 4.81
N PHE A 51 -2.97 -8.81 5.82
CA PHE A 51 -3.12 -7.74 6.81
C PHE A 51 -1.78 -7.35 7.43
N GLY A 52 -1.72 -6.16 8.03
CA GLY A 52 -0.59 -5.69 8.82
C GLY A 52 -0.78 -6.05 10.30
N ALA A 53 0.28 -6.52 10.96
CA ALA A 53 0.25 -6.80 12.40
C ALA A 53 1.60 -6.67 13.08
N GLU A 54 1.55 -6.37 14.37
CA GLU A 54 2.69 -6.19 15.28
C GLU A 54 2.95 -7.44 16.15
N PHE A 55 2.99 -8.64 15.55
CA PHE A 55 3.16 -9.88 16.32
C PHE A 55 4.57 -10.08 16.93
N GLY A 56 5.46 -9.10 16.84
CA GLY A 56 6.77 -9.14 17.48
C GLY A 56 7.85 -9.96 16.74
N PRO A 57 9.08 -9.98 17.29
CA PRO A 57 9.44 -9.58 18.66
C PRO A 57 9.66 -8.06 18.89
N GLY A 58 9.65 -7.23 17.85
CA GLY A 58 9.73 -5.76 17.97
C GLY A 58 8.40 -5.06 17.63
N SER A 59 8.42 -3.74 17.53
CA SER A 59 7.23 -2.92 17.23
C SER A 59 7.00 -2.68 15.73
N SER A 60 7.68 -3.44 14.86
CA SER A 60 7.48 -3.32 13.42
C SER A 60 6.18 -3.98 13.01
N TRP A 61 5.40 -3.28 12.18
CA TRP A 61 4.27 -3.89 11.48
C TRP A 61 4.78 -4.65 10.27
N ASN A 62 4.38 -5.92 10.16
CA ASN A 62 4.71 -6.77 9.03
C ASN A 62 3.44 -7.33 8.38
N TYR A 63 3.57 -7.76 7.13
CA TYR A 63 2.51 -8.42 6.39
C TYR A 63 2.34 -9.87 6.82
N HIS A 64 1.09 -10.28 6.92
CA HIS A 64 0.68 -11.64 7.24
C HIS A 64 -0.39 -12.09 6.25
N LEU A 65 -0.42 -13.39 5.94
CA LEU A 65 -1.48 -14.04 5.17
C LEU A 65 -2.32 -14.90 6.12
N LEU A 66 -3.56 -14.50 6.35
CA LEU A 66 -4.53 -15.25 7.12
C LEU A 66 -5.28 -16.21 6.21
N ASP A 67 -5.22 -17.50 6.51
CA ASP A 67 -6.16 -18.48 5.98
C ASP A 67 -7.43 -18.49 6.85
N LEU A 68 -8.56 -18.14 6.24
CA LEU A 68 -9.82 -17.93 6.97
C LEU A 68 -10.47 -19.23 7.44
N GLY A 69 -10.20 -20.35 6.76
CA GLY A 69 -10.75 -21.66 7.12
C GLY A 69 -10.05 -22.27 8.34
N SER A 70 -8.72 -22.24 8.34
CA SER A 70 -7.88 -22.75 9.44
C SER A 70 -7.65 -21.72 10.54
N GLN A 71 -7.90 -20.44 10.28
CA GLN A 71 -7.56 -19.31 11.14
C GLN A 71 -6.06 -19.20 11.44
N VAL A 72 -5.20 -19.74 10.56
CA VAL A 72 -3.75 -19.64 10.69
C VAL A 72 -3.26 -18.40 9.94
N ALA A 73 -2.50 -17.55 10.63
CA ALA A 73 -1.80 -16.43 10.02
C ALA A 73 -0.32 -16.74 9.85
N THR A 74 0.16 -16.74 8.60
CA THR A 74 1.57 -16.90 8.24
C THR A 74 2.23 -15.54 8.07
N GLN A 75 3.34 -15.30 8.74
CA GLN A 75 4.13 -14.07 8.61
C GLN A 75 4.86 -14.05 7.25
N LEU A 76 4.49 -13.09 6.38
CA LEU A 76 5.06 -12.96 5.04
C LEU A 76 6.36 -12.16 5.04
N THR A 77 6.46 -11.16 5.92
CA THR A 77 7.60 -10.24 5.99
C THR A 77 8.10 -10.05 7.41
N ASP A 78 9.33 -9.56 7.59
CA ASP A 78 9.96 -9.42 8.90
C ASP A 78 10.98 -8.29 9.01
N GLN A 79 10.97 -7.32 8.09
CA GLN A 79 11.87 -6.16 8.13
C GLN A 79 11.15 -4.93 8.68
N ALA A 80 11.94 -3.96 9.18
CA ALA A 80 11.43 -2.67 9.59
C ALA A 80 11.12 -1.76 8.39
N GLY A 81 10.29 -0.73 8.62
CA GLY A 81 9.97 0.29 7.61
C GLY A 81 9.08 -0.21 6.47
N GLU A 82 8.29 -1.26 6.70
CA GLU A 82 7.35 -1.78 5.73
C GLU A 82 6.05 -0.97 5.76
N ASN A 83 5.68 -0.40 4.61
CA ASN A 83 4.38 0.23 4.48
C ASN A 83 3.30 -0.87 4.40
N THR A 84 2.63 -1.13 5.53
CA THR A 84 1.57 -2.14 5.68
C THR A 84 0.18 -1.68 5.25
N PHE A 85 0.06 -0.46 4.71
CA PHE A 85 -1.20 0.09 4.19
C PHE A 85 -1.30 0.00 2.67
N GLY A 86 -0.20 0.29 1.95
CA GLY A 86 -0.22 0.39 0.49
C GLY A 86 -0.12 -0.93 -0.26
N GLY A 87 0.16 -2.05 0.42
CA GLY A 87 0.42 -3.31 -0.24
C GLY A 87 -0.84 -4.04 -0.72
N PHE A 88 -0.65 -4.89 -1.73
CA PHE A 88 -1.74 -5.60 -2.40
C PHE A 88 -1.29 -6.93 -2.99
N LEU A 89 -2.26 -7.83 -3.16
CA LEU A 89 -2.10 -9.11 -3.84
C LEU A 89 -2.16 -8.95 -5.37
N SER A 90 -1.31 -9.68 -6.09
CA SER A 90 -1.42 -9.76 -7.55
C SER A 90 -2.73 -10.42 -8.00
N PRO A 91 -3.21 -10.16 -9.23
CA PRO A 91 -4.44 -10.76 -9.76
C PRO A 91 -4.44 -12.29 -9.76
N ASP A 92 -3.28 -12.92 -9.92
CA ASP A 92 -3.08 -14.38 -9.94
C ASP A 92 -2.84 -15.00 -8.56
N ASP A 93 -2.92 -14.21 -7.48
CA ASP A 93 -2.69 -14.63 -6.10
C ASP A 93 -1.30 -15.24 -5.84
N GLN A 94 -0.30 -14.93 -6.67
CA GLN A 94 1.05 -15.46 -6.51
C GLN A 94 1.99 -14.51 -5.75
N HIS A 95 1.70 -13.21 -5.73
CA HIS A 95 2.62 -12.20 -5.22
C HIS A 95 1.93 -11.19 -4.29
N LEU A 96 2.72 -10.65 -3.37
CA LEU A 96 2.42 -9.44 -2.60
C LEU A 96 3.38 -8.33 -3.06
N TYR A 97 2.82 -7.16 -3.39
CA TYR A 97 3.60 -5.95 -3.65
C TYR A 97 3.49 -4.99 -2.48
N PHE A 98 4.59 -4.38 -2.05
CA PHE A 98 4.61 -3.37 -1.00
C PHE A 98 5.85 -2.49 -1.07
N VAL A 99 5.83 -1.36 -0.36
CA VAL A 99 7.00 -0.46 -0.27
C VAL A 99 7.72 -0.69 1.05
N ARG A 100 9.05 -0.80 1.00
CA ARG A 100 9.92 -0.85 2.17
C ARG A 100 10.87 0.34 2.22
N ALA A 101 11.04 0.88 3.42
CA ALA A 101 11.91 2.02 3.73
C ALA A 101 11.66 3.21 2.78
N GLU A 102 10.37 3.48 2.49
CA GLU A 102 9.87 4.62 1.72
C GLU A 102 10.37 4.72 0.26
N ARG A 103 11.19 3.76 -0.21
CA ARG A 103 11.92 3.87 -1.48
C ARG A 103 11.88 2.63 -2.36
N ARG A 104 11.79 1.44 -1.76
CA ARG A 104 11.93 0.18 -2.51
C ARG A 104 10.57 -0.45 -2.69
N LEU A 105 10.12 -0.56 -3.94
CA LEU A 105 8.98 -1.39 -4.32
C LEU A 105 9.44 -2.84 -4.35
N ILE A 106 8.89 -3.65 -3.45
CA ILE A 106 9.19 -5.07 -3.29
C ILE A 106 8.07 -5.89 -3.93
N ARG A 107 8.45 -6.93 -4.69
CA ARG A 107 7.61 -8.05 -5.06
C ARG A 107 8.00 -9.25 -4.21
N LEU A 108 7.06 -9.78 -3.44
CA LEU A 108 7.25 -10.98 -2.63
C LEU A 108 6.45 -12.14 -3.24
N ALA A 109 7.10 -13.27 -3.49
CA ALA A 109 6.41 -14.49 -3.92
C ALA A 109 5.77 -15.19 -2.71
N LEU A 110 4.47 -15.45 -2.75
CA LEU A 110 3.75 -16.03 -1.61
C LEU A 110 4.10 -17.50 -1.35
N ARG A 111 4.62 -18.20 -2.36
CA ARG A 111 4.96 -19.62 -2.27
C ARG A 111 6.17 -19.90 -1.39
N ASP A 112 7.24 -19.11 -1.54
CA ASP A 112 8.53 -19.35 -0.89
C ASP A 112 9.06 -18.12 -0.12
N LEU A 113 8.30 -17.02 -0.11
CA LEU A 113 8.61 -15.76 0.56
C LEU A 113 9.87 -15.07 0.05
N SER A 114 10.35 -15.46 -1.14
CA SER A 114 11.42 -14.77 -1.85
C SER A 114 10.98 -13.34 -2.21
N GLU A 115 11.93 -12.42 -2.18
CA GLU A 115 11.69 -11.01 -2.46
C GLU A 115 12.57 -10.51 -3.58
N GLU A 116 12.01 -9.62 -4.39
CA GLU A 116 12.70 -8.89 -5.44
C GLU A 116 12.40 -7.40 -5.30
N VAL A 117 13.43 -6.57 -5.45
CA VAL A 117 13.25 -5.12 -5.57
C VAL A 117 12.95 -4.81 -7.04
N VAL A 118 11.68 -4.53 -7.35
CA VAL A 118 11.23 -4.23 -8.72
C VAL A 118 11.63 -2.81 -9.12
N TYR A 119 11.58 -1.88 -8.17
CA TYR A 119 11.91 -0.49 -8.40
C TYR A 119 12.46 0.16 -7.13
N THR A 120 13.43 1.06 -7.30
CA THR A 120 13.92 1.93 -6.24
C THR A 120 13.76 3.37 -6.68
N VAL A 121 13.04 4.17 -5.89
CA VAL A 121 12.92 5.62 -6.08
C VAL A 121 14.35 6.21 -6.19
N PRO A 122 14.67 6.97 -7.24
CA PRO A 122 16.02 7.50 -7.45
C PRO A 122 16.39 8.55 -6.40
N GLU A 123 17.69 8.79 -6.27
CA GLU A 123 18.18 9.94 -5.49
C GLU A 123 17.59 11.26 -6.04
N GLY A 124 17.39 12.24 -5.17
CA GLY A 124 16.75 13.50 -5.51
C GLY A 124 15.22 13.43 -5.61
N TRP A 125 14.61 12.28 -5.36
CA TRP A 125 13.16 12.09 -5.31
C TRP A 125 12.72 11.31 -4.06
N VAL A 126 11.48 11.56 -3.65
CA VAL A 126 10.77 10.90 -2.55
C VAL A 126 9.49 10.28 -3.11
N GLY A 127 9.26 9.00 -2.85
CA GLY A 127 7.99 8.35 -3.22
C GLY A 127 6.85 8.89 -2.35
N TYR A 128 5.72 9.24 -2.96
CA TYR A 128 4.59 9.84 -2.27
C TYR A 128 3.28 9.12 -2.58
N GLY A 129 2.47 8.92 -1.53
CA GLY A 129 1.20 8.21 -1.63
C GLY A 129 1.37 6.69 -1.77
N THR A 130 0.40 6.07 -2.45
CA THR A 130 0.34 4.61 -2.64
C THR A 130 0.51 4.29 -4.13
N TRP A 131 1.21 3.19 -4.41
CA TRP A 131 1.41 2.70 -5.76
C TRP A 131 0.26 1.80 -6.19
N VAL A 132 -0.20 1.94 -7.44
CA VAL A 132 -1.38 1.22 -7.95
C VAL A 132 -1.02 0.49 -9.24
N SER A 133 -1.26 -0.81 -9.26
CA SER A 133 -1.04 -1.63 -10.46
C SER A 133 -2.16 -1.45 -11.49
N ASN A 134 -1.84 -1.71 -12.76
CA ASN A 134 -2.88 -1.93 -13.76
C ASN A 134 -3.56 -3.30 -13.53
N SER A 135 -4.70 -3.55 -14.17
CA SER A 135 -5.45 -4.79 -13.97
C SER A 135 -4.67 -6.06 -14.32
N ALA A 136 -3.78 -6.01 -15.31
CA ALA A 136 -2.91 -7.14 -15.67
C ALA A 136 -1.71 -7.32 -14.73
N CYS A 137 -1.49 -6.38 -13.80
CA CYS A 137 -0.34 -6.35 -12.87
C CYS A 137 1.02 -6.46 -13.58
N THR A 138 1.14 -5.79 -14.71
CA THR A 138 2.38 -5.67 -15.51
C THR A 138 3.01 -4.30 -15.37
N LYS A 139 2.23 -3.29 -14.96
CA LYS A 139 2.68 -1.92 -14.76
C LYS A 139 2.14 -1.36 -13.45
N MET A 140 2.79 -0.34 -12.93
CA MET A 140 2.38 0.34 -11.71
C MET A 140 2.56 1.85 -11.85
N VAL A 141 1.61 2.63 -11.33
CA VAL A 141 1.72 4.09 -11.25
C VAL A 141 2.00 4.54 -9.83
N GLY A 142 2.69 5.67 -9.70
CA GLY A 142 3.03 6.30 -8.44
C GLY A 142 3.36 7.78 -8.62
N ILE A 143 3.31 8.55 -7.52
CA ILE A 143 3.77 9.93 -7.48
C ILE A 143 5.14 9.97 -6.82
N GLU A 144 6.01 10.84 -7.34
CA GLU A 144 7.25 11.22 -6.68
C GLU A 144 7.32 12.74 -6.54
N ILE A 145 7.88 13.20 -5.42
CA ILE A 145 8.13 14.61 -5.12
C ILE A 145 9.65 14.84 -5.16
N ALA A 146 10.09 15.94 -5.78
CA ALA A 146 11.50 16.31 -5.75
C ALA A 146 11.95 16.46 -4.28
N ALA A 147 13.08 15.85 -3.92
CA ALA A 147 13.55 15.83 -2.54
C ALA A 147 13.87 17.22 -1.99
N SER A 148 14.25 18.17 -2.85
CA SER A 148 14.46 19.58 -2.50
C SER A 148 13.19 20.30 -2.06
N ASP A 149 12.03 19.80 -2.50
CA ASP A 149 10.73 20.45 -2.30
C ASP A 149 9.88 19.68 -1.27
N TRP A 150 10.38 18.54 -0.79
CA TRP A 150 9.67 17.68 0.15
C TRP A 150 10.07 17.97 1.60
N PHE A 151 9.08 17.87 2.50
CA PHE A 151 9.26 17.89 3.94
C PHE A 151 8.16 17.06 4.62
N PRO A 152 8.42 16.50 5.82
CA PRO A 152 7.48 15.64 6.51
C PRO A 152 6.24 16.42 6.98
N LEU A 153 5.05 15.87 6.70
CA LEU A 153 3.75 16.42 7.09
C LEU A 153 3.39 15.93 8.50
N SER A 154 3.81 16.68 9.53
CA SER A 154 3.53 16.35 10.93
C SER A 154 2.17 16.80 11.43
N ASP A 155 1.54 17.75 10.74
CA ASP A 155 0.34 18.45 11.18
C ASP A 155 -0.35 19.18 10.00
N TRP A 156 -1.51 19.77 10.28
CA TRP A 156 -2.31 20.51 9.29
C TRP A 156 -1.64 21.81 8.81
N GLN A 157 -0.75 22.42 9.60
CA GLN A 157 -0.04 23.62 9.18
C GLN A 157 0.98 23.29 8.09
N LYS A 158 1.75 22.20 8.26
CA LYS A 158 2.66 21.71 7.23
C LYS A 158 1.93 21.22 5.98
N PHE A 159 0.74 20.63 6.14
CA PHE A 159 -0.12 20.28 5.01
C PHE A 159 -0.45 21.51 4.15
N HIS A 160 -0.88 22.62 4.77
CA HIS A 160 -1.08 23.91 4.07
C HIS A 160 0.21 24.44 3.45
N GLN A 161 1.33 24.37 4.16
CA GLN A 161 2.62 24.83 3.64
C GLN A 161 3.04 24.08 2.38
N MET A 162 2.85 22.75 2.34
CA MET A 162 3.19 21.93 1.18
C MET A 162 2.35 22.33 -0.04
N PHE A 163 1.05 22.55 0.16
CA PHE A 163 0.18 23.05 -0.90
C PHE A 163 0.67 24.38 -1.48
N HIS A 164 0.98 25.37 -0.63
CA HIS A 164 1.45 26.69 -1.08
C HIS A 164 2.86 26.67 -1.67
N ALA A 165 3.71 25.74 -1.24
CA ALA A 165 5.06 25.56 -1.78
C ALA A 165 5.05 25.10 -3.26
N LYS A 166 3.93 24.52 -3.73
CA LYS A 166 3.76 23.99 -5.09
C LYS A 166 4.95 23.11 -5.51
N PRO A 167 5.23 22.04 -4.76
CA PRO A 167 6.41 21.22 -4.98
C PRO A 167 6.44 20.63 -6.39
N ARG A 168 7.63 20.36 -6.89
CA ARG A 168 7.78 19.65 -8.16
C ARG A 168 7.42 18.19 -7.97
N CYS A 169 6.30 17.80 -8.56
CA CYS A 169 5.79 16.44 -8.50
C CYS A 169 5.77 15.81 -9.90
N ARG A 170 5.94 14.49 -9.95
CA ARG A 170 5.73 13.71 -11.17
C ARG A 170 4.88 12.48 -10.94
N LEU A 171 4.00 12.21 -11.90
CA LEU A 171 3.31 10.94 -12.09
C LEU A 171 4.16 10.05 -12.97
N ILE A 172 4.51 8.88 -12.45
CA ILE A 172 5.35 7.91 -13.13
C ILE A 172 4.62 6.60 -13.36
N ARG A 173 5.11 5.84 -14.33
CA ARG A 173 4.74 4.47 -14.64
C ARG A 173 5.98 3.60 -14.58
N ILE A 174 5.88 2.47 -13.89
CA ILE A 174 6.92 1.44 -13.80
C ILE A 174 6.44 0.22 -14.57
N ASP A 175 7.29 -0.33 -15.43
CA ASP A 175 7.15 -1.67 -15.98
C ASP A 175 7.65 -2.70 -14.95
N LEU A 176 6.77 -3.60 -14.50
CA LEU A 176 7.08 -4.52 -13.40
C LEU A 176 7.95 -5.71 -13.80
N ALA A 177 8.19 -5.92 -15.10
CA ALA A 177 9.08 -6.97 -15.57
C ALA A 177 10.54 -6.48 -15.65
N THR A 178 10.73 -5.21 -16.00
CA THR A 178 12.05 -4.62 -16.26
C THR A 178 12.51 -3.62 -15.21
N GLY A 179 11.59 -3.10 -14.39
CA GLY A 179 11.84 -1.98 -13.48
C GLY A 179 11.97 -0.62 -14.19
N ALA A 180 11.77 -0.57 -15.51
CA ALA A 180 11.89 0.66 -16.29
C ALA A 180 10.79 1.66 -15.91
N ARG A 181 11.18 2.93 -15.74
CA ARG A 181 10.29 4.02 -15.31
C ARG A 181 10.13 5.08 -16.39
N GLU A 182 8.88 5.34 -16.75
CA GLU A 182 8.45 6.44 -17.61
C GLU A 182 7.79 7.55 -16.78
N VAL A 183 8.00 8.82 -17.17
CA VAL A 183 7.27 9.97 -16.60
C VAL A 183 6.06 10.26 -17.49
N ILE A 184 4.86 10.17 -16.92
CA ILE A 184 3.61 10.49 -17.63
C ILE A 184 3.33 12.00 -17.58
N LEU A 185 3.53 12.61 -16.41
CA LEU A 185 3.30 14.02 -16.15
C LEU A 185 4.31 14.52 -15.11
N GLU A 186 4.86 15.72 -15.32
CA GLU A 186 5.67 16.44 -14.33
C GLU A 186 5.24 17.91 -14.31
N GLN A 187 5.01 18.46 -13.11
CA GLN A 187 4.56 19.84 -12.95
C GLN A 187 4.94 20.42 -11.58
N GLN A 188 4.86 21.75 -11.47
CA GLN A 188 4.85 22.44 -10.19
C GLN A 188 3.43 22.47 -9.63
N GLY A 189 3.24 21.80 -8.49
CA GLY A 189 1.93 21.61 -7.88
C GLY A 189 1.84 20.23 -7.26
N TRP A 190 1.26 20.16 -6.08
CA TRP A 190 1.25 18.95 -5.29
C TRP A 190 0.32 17.90 -5.91
N LEU A 191 0.89 16.86 -6.51
CA LEU A 191 0.14 15.75 -7.09
C LEU A 191 -0.08 14.64 -6.06
N GLY A 192 -1.19 13.90 -6.22
CA GLY A 192 -1.49 12.77 -5.36
C GLY A 192 -2.39 11.72 -5.99
N HIS A 193 -2.61 10.66 -5.21
CA HIS A 193 -3.54 9.56 -5.43
C HIS A 193 -3.66 9.05 -6.89
N PRO A 194 -2.57 8.55 -7.50
CA PRO A 194 -2.60 8.05 -8.86
C PRO A 194 -3.28 6.68 -8.92
N GLN A 195 -4.16 6.47 -9.89
CA GLN A 195 -4.90 5.22 -10.04
C GLN A 195 -5.05 4.84 -11.52
N TYR A 196 -4.69 3.59 -11.86
CA TYR A 196 -5.11 3.04 -13.16
C TYR A 196 -6.61 2.87 -13.20
N ARG A 197 -7.21 3.16 -14.36
CA ARG A 197 -8.58 2.74 -14.64
C ARG A 197 -8.63 1.22 -14.78
N PRO A 198 -9.54 0.51 -14.09
CA PRO A 198 -9.69 -0.93 -14.26
C PRO A 198 -9.99 -1.31 -15.71
N GLY A 199 -9.22 -2.26 -16.27
CA GLY A 199 -9.38 -2.74 -17.65
C GLY A 199 -8.92 -1.78 -18.75
N ASP A 200 -8.29 -0.65 -18.41
CA ASP A 200 -7.83 0.36 -19.38
C ASP A 200 -6.50 1.01 -18.95
N ASP A 201 -5.41 0.50 -19.51
CA ASP A 201 -4.04 0.99 -19.24
C ASP A 201 -3.76 2.40 -19.81
N HIS A 202 -4.63 2.94 -20.67
CA HIS A 202 -4.44 4.27 -21.27
C HIS A 202 -4.94 5.39 -20.36
N THR A 203 -5.78 5.06 -19.38
CA THR A 203 -6.38 6.05 -18.47
C THR A 203 -5.78 5.92 -17.08
N VAL A 204 -5.14 7.00 -16.60
CA VAL A 204 -4.62 7.11 -15.24
C VAL A 204 -5.25 8.36 -14.60
N ALA A 205 -6.01 8.16 -13.53
CA ALA A 205 -6.52 9.24 -12.69
C ALA A 205 -5.43 9.70 -11.71
N TYR A 206 -5.45 10.98 -11.35
CA TYR A 206 -4.62 11.60 -10.31
C TYR A 206 -5.37 12.83 -9.77
N CYS A 207 -4.87 13.44 -8.69
CA CYS A 207 -5.43 14.68 -8.15
C CYS A 207 -4.36 15.73 -7.87
N HIS A 208 -4.82 16.96 -7.60
CA HIS A 208 -4.05 17.97 -6.87
C HIS A 208 -4.39 17.85 -5.38
N GLU A 209 -3.37 17.66 -4.55
CA GLU A 209 -3.49 17.57 -3.10
C GLU A 209 -3.52 18.97 -2.48
N GLY A 210 -4.23 19.12 -1.37
CA GLY A 210 -4.28 20.38 -0.62
C GLY A 210 -5.56 20.57 0.18
N PRO A 211 -5.68 21.71 0.88
CA PRO A 211 -6.88 22.04 1.66
C PRO A 211 -8.11 22.13 0.76
N HIS A 212 -9.22 21.53 1.19
CA HIS A 212 -10.44 21.38 0.38
C HIS A 212 -10.95 22.72 -0.18
N ASP A 213 -10.86 23.79 0.58
CA ASP A 213 -11.30 25.14 0.23
C ASP A 213 -10.34 25.87 -0.73
N LEU A 214 -9.10 25.37 -0.90
CA LEU A 214 -8.06 25.99 -1.72
C LEU A 214 -7.76 25.23 -3.01
N VAL A 215 -7.99 23.91 -3.04
CA VAL A 215 -7.82 23.11 -4.26
C VAL A 215 -8.90 23.49 -5.26
N ASP A 216 -8.49 23.83 -6.48
CA ASP A 216 -9.43 24.10 -7.55
C ASP A 216 -10.03 22.78 -8.06
N ALA A 217 -11.23 22.48 -7.57
CA ALA A 217 -11.99 21.27 -7.90
C ALA A 217 -13.01 21.49 -9.03
N ARG A 218 -12.88 22.56 -9.81
CA ARG A 218 -13.84 22.96 -10.87
C ARG A 218 -13.34 22.67 -12.28
#